data_AF-G9IS08-F1
#
_entry.id   AF-G9IS08-F1
#
_cell.length_a   1.000
_cell.length_b   1.000
_cell.length_c   1.000
_cell.angle_alpha   90.00
_cell.angle_beta   90.00
_cell.angle_gamma   90.00
#
_symmetry.space_group_name_H-M   'P 1'
#
loop_
_entity.id
_entity.type
_entity.pdbx_description
1 polymer ?
#
loop_
_entity_poly.entity_id
_entity_poly.type
_entity_poly.pdbx_seq_one_letter_code
_entity_poly.pdbx_strand_id
1 'polypeptide(L)'
;ARGSEVPVFADPNGRGLRDLSRAQIDSVLDLARCTIVSELSNEDFDSYVLSESSLFVYPYKMVIKTCGTTKLLLAIPRILELAEERSLPLAAVKYSRGTFIFPDAQPSPHKNFADEVTFLNRFFGGLKSGGNAYVIGDSAKPGQKWHVYYATERPEEPVVTLEMCMTGLDKKKASVFFKTSADGYTSCAKEMTKLSGISDIIPEMEICDFDFEPCGYSMNAVHGPAFSTIHVTPEDGFSYASYEVMGFNPGSFSYGDLVKRVLRCFGPVEFSVAVTIFGERD
;
A
#
# COMPACT_ATOMS: atom_id res chain seq x y z
N ALA A 1 9.48 24.96 14.20
CA ALA A 1 8.51 25.30 15.28
C ALA A 1 7.51 24.15 15.38
N ARG A 2 7.13 23.81 16.61
CA ARG A 2 6.46 22.58 17.07
C ARG A 2 5.33 22.12 16.14
N GLY A 3 5.23 20.80 15.96
CA GLY A 3 4.15 20.15 15.25
C GLY A 3 2.80 20.67 15.72
N SER A 4 1.88 20.88 14.79
CA SER A 4 0.47 21.09 15.11
C SER A 4 -0.07 19.83 15.79
N GLU A 5 0.16 19.72 17.10
CA GLU A 5 -0.61 18.85 17.96
C GLU A 5 -2.06 19.28 17.82
N VAL A 6 -2.92 18.32 17.50
CA VAL A 6 -4.36 18.49 17.68
C VAL A 6 -4.55 18.95 19.14
N PRO A 7 -5.32 20.00 19.42
CA PRO A 7 -5.50 20.45 20.80
C PRO A 7 -5.87 19.24 21.67
N VAL A 8 -5.18 19.03 22.80
CA VAL A 8 -5.40 17.89 23.72
C VAL A 8 -6.89 17.75 24.11
N PHE A 9 -7.66 18.84 24.04
CA PHE A 9 -9.10 18.86 24.28
C PHE A 9 -9.96 18.23 23.17
N ALA A 10 -9.45 18.09 21.94
CA ALA A 10 -10.15 17.50 20.80
C ALA A 10 -9.81 16.02 20.58
N ASP A 11 -8.61 15.57 20.98
CA ASP A 11 -8.19 14.16 20.93
C ASP A 11 -7.33 13.82 22.17
N PRO A 12 -7.97 13.60 23.35
CA PRO A 12 -7.25 13.42 24.62
C PRO A 12 -6.43 12.13 24.69
N ASN A 13 -6.72 11.15 23.84
CA ASN A 13 -6.00 9.87 23.78
C ASN A 13 -5.03 9.78 22.60
N GLY A 14 -4.95 10.81 21.76
CA GLY A 14 -4.11 10.82 20.56
C GLY A 14 -4.47 9.71 19.56
N ARG A 15 -5.74 9.28 19.52
CA ARG A 15 -6.18 8.15 18.68
C ARG A 15 -6.54 8.56 17.27
N GLY A 16 -6.91 9.82 17.03
CA GLY A 16 -7.20 10.38 15.71
C GLY A 16 -8.07 9.47 14.82
N LEU A 17 -7.54 9.06 13.66
CA LEU A 17 -8.23 8.18 12.71
C LEU A 17 -8.47 6.76 13.24
N ARG A 18 -7.77 6.32 14.29
CA ARG A 18 -8.03 5.02 14.95
C ARG A 18 -9.33 5.01 15.76
N ASP A 19 -9.96 6.18 15.94
CA ASP A 19 -11.35 6.31 16.44
C ASP A 19 -12.41 6.12 15.36
N LEU A 20 -12.03 5.78 14.13
CA LEU A 20 -13.00 5.40 13.11
C LEU A 20 -13.66 4.07 13.50
N SER A 21 -14.99 4.08 13.56
CA SER A 21 -15.75 2.83 13.70
C SER A 21 -15.59 1.97 12.46
N ARG A 22 -15.81 0.66 12.61
CA ARG A 22 -15.80 -0.28 11.48
C ARG A 22 -16.71 0.17 10.34
N ALA A 23 -17.92 0.66 10.66
CA ALA A 23 -18.85 1.18 9.66
C ALA A 23 -18.32 2.43 8.91
N GLN A 24 -17.57 3.30 9.59
CA GLN A 24 -16.92 4.45 8.94
C GLN A 24 -15.80 3.98 8.01
N ILE A 25 -14.99 3.01 8.43
CA ILE A 25 -13.94 2.41 7.58
C ILE A 25 -14.57 1.72 6.36
N ASP A 26 -15.59 0.90 6.56
CA ASP A 26 -16.30 0.22 5.47
C ASP A 26 -16.88 1.25 4.47
N SER A 27 -17.40 2.39 4.93
CA SER A 27 -17.89 3.46 4.04
C SER A 27 -16.82 4.08 3.14
N VAL A 28 -15.55 4.07 3.56
CA VAL A 28 -14.41 4.48 2.73
C VAL A 28 -14.09 3.38 1.72
N LEU A 29 -14.04 2.13 2.17
CA LEU A 29 -13.65 0.98 1.36
C LEU A 29 -14.70 0.61 0.31
N ASP A 30 -15.98 0.83 0.58
CA ASP A 30 -17.09 0.64 -0.38
C ASP A 30 -16.91 1.51 -1.64
N LEU A 31 -16.42 2.75 -1.47
CA LEU A 31 -16.12 3.65 -2.58
C LEU A 31 -14.93 3.15 -3.41
N ALA A 32 -13.97 2.51 -2.76
CA ALA A 32 -12.84 1.83 -3.39
C ALA A 32 -13.19 0.41 -3.90
N ARG A 33 -14.40 -0.12 -3.62
CA ARG A 33 -14.78 -1.51 -3.95
C ARG A 33 -13.88 -2.55 -3.29
N CYS A 34 -13.49 -2.30 -2.04
CA CYS A 34 -12.70 -3.22 -1.23
C CYS A 34 -13.50 -3.70 -0.02
N THR A 35 -13.24 -4.93 0.42
CA THR A 35 -13.83 -5.48 1.66
C THR A 35 -12.72 -5.96 2.57
N ILE A 36 -12.82 -5.70 3.87
CA ILE A 36 -11.88 -6.24 4.87
C ILE A 36 -12.12 -7.75 5.03
N VAL A 37 -11.04 -8.52 4.89
CA VAL A 37 -11.05 -9.99 5.02
C VAL A 37 -10.30 -10.48 6.27
N SER A 38 -9.35 -9.69 6.77
CA SER A 38 -8.64 -9.95 8.02
C SER A 38 -8.11 -8.65 8.62
N GLU A 39 -7.81 -8.65 9.91
CA GLU A 39 -7.31 -7.48 10.63
C GLU A 39 -6.23 -7.85 11.66
N LEU A 40 -5.35 -6.90 11.94
CA LEU A 40 -4.29 -6.98 12.95
C LEU A 40 -4.01 -5.58 13.46
N SER A 41 -3.95 -5.41 14.77
CA SER A 41 -3.71 -4.11 15.41
C SER A 41 -2.54 -4.19 16.38
N ASN A 42 -1.78 -3.12 16.51
CA ASN A 42 -0.76 -2.94 17.55
C ASN A 42 -0.91 -1.58 18.25
N GLU A 43 0.07 -1.20 19.05
CA GLU A 43 0.05 0.07 19.79
C GLU A 43 0.10 1.30 18.86
N ASP A 44 0.67 1.17 17.66
CA ASP A 44 0.91 2.28 16.73
C ASP A 44 -0.23 2.47 15.71
N PHE A 45 -0.80 1.39 15.17
CA PHE A 45 -1.82 1.45 14.11
C PHE A 45 -2.69 0.20 14.01
N ASP A 46 -3.76 0.33 13.23
CA ASP A 46 -4.66 -0.76 12.85
C ASP A 46 -4.43 -1.13 11.38
N SER A 47 -4.27 -2.43 11.09
CA SER A 47 -3.99 -2.97 9.77
C SER A 47 -5.12 -3.89 9.32
N TYR A 48 -5.55 -3.71 8.08
CA TYR A 48 -6.61 -4.49 7.46
C TYR A 48 -6.14 -5.08 6.15
N VAL A 49 -6.21 -6.41 6.06
CA VAL A 49 -6.09 -7.13 4.78
C VAL A 49 -7.44 -7.00 4.10
N LEU A 50 -7.44 -6.53 2.86
CA LEU A 50 -8.63 -6.36 2.04
C LEU A 50 -8.65 -7.42 0.93
N SER A 51 -9.79 -7.54 0.23
CA SER A 51 -9.91 -8.28 -1.02
C SER A 51 -8.91 -7.77 -2.07
N GLU A 52 -7.74 -8.41 -2.13
CA GLU A 52 -6.56 -8.07 -2.95
C GLU A 52 -5.93 -6.69 -2.66
N SER A 53 -6.07 -6.16 -1.45
CA SER A 53 -5.65 -4.78 -1.14
C SER A 53 -5.29 -4.66 0.35
N SER A 54 -4.79 -3.50 0.79
CA SER A 54 -4.43 -3.25 2.19
C SER A 54 -4.78 -1.84 2.65
N LEU A 55 -5.17 -1.74 3.91
CA LEU A 55 -5.41 -0.48 4.62
C LEU A 55 -4.61 -0.46 5.93
N PHE A 56 -3.93 0.65 6.19
CA PHE A 56 -3.22 0.93 7.44
C PHE A 56 -3.71 2.25 8.02
N VAL A 57 -4.20 2.24 9.26
CA VAL A 57 -4.79 3.38 9.96
C VAL A 57 -3.95 3.72 11.19
N TYR A 58 -3.10 4.72 11.05
CA TYR A 58 -2.38 5.37 12.15
C TYR A 58 -3.26 6.49 12.72
N PRO A 59 -2.92 7.06 13.90
CA PRO A 59 -3.67 8.18 14.44
C PRO A 59 -3.84 9.37 13.48
N TYR A 60 -2.79 9.70 12.71
CA TYR A 60 -2.81 10.89 11.83
C TYR A 60 -2.40 10.58 10.39
N LYS A 61 -2.46 9.31 9.99
CA LYS A 61 -2.11 8.86 8.63
C LYS A 61 -2.93 7.65 8.23
N MET A 62 -3.45 7.67 7.01
CA MET A 62 -4.10 6.52 6.39
C MET A 62 -3.31 6.14 5.14
N VAL A 63 -2.97 4.86 5.00
CA VAL A 63 -2.34 4.30 3.79
C VAL A 63 -3.29 3.26 3.21
N ILE A 64 -3.69 3.46 1.96
CA ILE A 64 -4.55 2.52 1.23
C ILE A 64 -3.83 2.11 -0.05
N LYS A 65 -3.63 0.81 -0.21
CA LYS A 65 -3.07 0.21 -1.41
C LYS A 65 -4.09 -0.71 -2.03
N THR A 66 -4.33 -0.56 -3.33
CA THR A 66 -5.32 -1.35 -4.05
C THR A 66 -4.78 -1.91 -5.35
N CYS A 67 -5.38 -2.98 -5.86
CA CYS A 67 -5.09 -3.52 -7.19
C CYS A 67 -6.36 -3.63 -8.07
N GLY A 68 -6.22 -4.28 -9.23
CA GLY A 68 -7.33 -4.51 -10.15
C GLY A 68 -7.89 -3.21 -10.73
N THR A 69 -9.22 -3.12 -10.77
CA THR A 69 -9.98 -1.97 -11.30
C THR A 69 -10.64 -1.14 -10.20
N THR A 70 -10.11 -1.20 -8.99
CA THR A 70 -10.58 -0.41 -7.85
C THR A 70 -10.50 1.09 -8.14
N LYS A 71 -11.51 1.84 -7.69
CA LYS A 71 -11.61 3.28 -7.88
C LYS A 71 -11.06 4.06 -6.69
N LEU A 72 -9.81 3.80 -6.32
CA LEU A 72 -9.18 4.28 -5.09
C LEU A 72 -9.37 5.79 -4.86
N LEU A 73 -9.19 6.62 -5.90
CA LEU A 73 -9.32 8.07 -5.76
C LEU A 73 -10.73 8.53 -5.35
N LEU A 74 -11.76 7.72 -5.60
CA LEU A 74 -13.13 8.03 -5.18
C LEU A 74 -13.36 7.90 -3.67
N ALA A 75 -12.43 7.30 -2.93
CA ALA A 75 -12.48 7.24 -1.47
C ALA A 75 -12.06 8.58 -0.81
N ILE A 76 -11.33 9.44 -1.52
CA ILE A 76 -10.78 10.70 -0.99
C ILE A 76 -11.83 11.59 -0.32
N PRO A 77 -12.99 11.91 -0.94
CA PRO A 77 -13.98 12.79 -0.31
C PRO A 77 -14.43 12.27 1.06
N ARG A 78 -14.65 10.96 1.19
CA ARG A 78 -15.09 10.35 2.45
C ARG A 78 -14.00 10.35 3.51
N ILE A 79 -12.74 10.14 3.11
CA ILE A 79 -11.59 10.24 4.03
C ILE A 79 -11.48 11.66 4.59
N LEU A 80 -11.61 12.68 3.73
CA LEU A 80 -11.52 14.08 4.14
C LEU A 80 -12.67 14.49 5.06
N GLU A 81 -13.91 14.07 4.76
CA GLU A 81 -15.07 14.29 5.62
C GLU A 81 -14.86 13.69 7.02
N LEU A 82 -14.41 12.43 7.09
CA LEU A 82 -14.15 11.74 8.35
C LEU A 82 -13.02 12.35 9.18
N ALA A 83 -12.01 12.92 8.51
CA ALA A 83 -10.93 13.67 9.15
C ALA A 83 -11.42 15.04 9.66
N GLU A 84 -12.25 15.74 8.89
CA GLU A 84 -12.86 17.02 9.28
C GLU A 84 -13.80 16.87 10.48
N GLU A 85 -14.62 15.82 10.51
CA GLU A 85 -15.46 15.45 11.67
C GLU A 85 -14.65 15.33 12.97
N ARG A 86 -13.35 15.04 12.86
CA ARG A 86 -12.40 14.87 13.96
C ARG A 86 -11.44 16.05 14.14
N SER A 87 -11.67 17.16 13.43
CA SER A 87 -10.78 18.32 13.45
C SER A 87 -9.32 18.00 13.10
N LEU A 88 -9.11 17.04 12.19
CA LEU A 88 -7.79 16.65 11.69
C LEU A 88 -7.49 17.38 10.37
N PRO A 89 -6.73 18.49 10.39
CA PRO A 89 -6.39 19.20 9.16
C PRO A 89 -5.46 18.36 8.28
N LEU A 90 -5.66 18.43 6.96
CA LEU A 90 -4.81 17.77 5.99
C LEU A 90 -3.39 18.35 6.05
N ALA A 91 -2.40 17.51 6.33
CA ALA A 91 -0.99 17.90 6.31
C ALA A 91 -0.35 17.67 4.94
N ALA A 92 -0.52 16.46 4.39
CA ALA A 92 0.05 16.08 3.11
C ALA A 92 -0.75 14.96 2.46
N VAL A 93 -0.54 14.78 1.15
CA VAL A 93 -1.04 13.65 0.39
C VAL A 93 0.06 13.13 -0.54
N LYS A 94 0.19 11.80 -0.56
CA LYS A 94 0.97 11.06 -1.54
C LYS A 94 0.02 10.15 -2.31
N TYR A 95 0.11 10.20 -3.63
CA TYR A 95 -0.47 9.19 -4.50
C TYR A 95 0.61 8.69 -5.44
N SER A 96 0.78 7.37 -5.53
CA SER A 96 1.69 6.78 -6.50
C SER A 96 1.17 5.48 -7.06
N ARG A 97 1.60 5.17 -8.28
CA ARG A 97 1.37 3.86 -8.91
C ARG A 97 2.40 3.55 -9.98
N GLY A 98 2.62 2.26 -10.21
CA GLY A 98 3.28 1.78 -11.42
C GLY A 98 2.47 2.05 -12.69
N THR A 99 3.08 1.79 -13.84
CA THR A 99 2.35 1.66 -15.10
C THR A 99 1.42 0.45 -15.03
N PHE A 100 0.16 0.63 -15.44
CA PHE A 100 -0.79 -0.47 -15.52
C PHE A 100 -0.40 -1.46 -16.62
N ILE A 101 -0.58 -2.76 -16.36
CA ILE A 101 -0.45 -3.81 -17.38
C ILE A 101 -1.57 -3.66 -18.44
N PHE A 102 -2.78 -3.32 -17.99
CA PHE A 102 -3.96 -3.13 -18.83
C PHE A 102 -4.61 -1.75 -18.58
N PRO A 103 -4.03 -0.64 -19.10
CA PRO A 103 -4.53 0.71 -18.84
C PRO A 103 -5.96 0.94 -19.36
N ASP A 104 -6.32 0.34 -20.50
CA ASP A 104 -7.66 0.51 -21.10
C ASP A 104 -8.80 -0.12 -20.26
N ALA A 105 -8.46 -1.04 -19.35
CA ALA A 105 -9.41 -1.65 -18.42
C ALA A 105 -9.71 -0.74 -17.21
N GLN A 106 -8.92 0.31 -16.99
CA GLN A 106 -9.04 1.14 -15.80
C GLN A 106 -10.25 2.09 -15.90
N PRO A 107 -11.12 2.14 -14.87
CA PRO A 107 -12.25 3.05 -14.85
C PRO A 107 -11.79 4.49 -14.60
N SER A 108 -12.62 5.48 -14.96
CA SER A 108 -12.41 6.85 -14.49
C SER A 108 -12.41 6.91 -12.95
N PRO A 109 -11.51 7.69 -12.30
CA PRO A 109 -10.54 8.64 -12.88
C PRO A 109 -9.17 8.03 -13.26
N HIS A 110 -9.00 6.71 -13.22
CA HIS A 110 -7.72 6.00 -13.36
C HIS A 110 -7.30 5.65 -14.79
N LYS A 111 -7.95 6.25 -15.81
CA LYS A 111 -7.66 5.94 -17.22
C LYS A 111 -6.26 6.34 -17.65
N ASN A 112 -5.76 7.44 -17.11
CA ASN A 112 -4.41 7.92 -17.36
C ASN A 112 -3.98 8.86 -16.22
N PHE A 113 -2.69 9.15 -16.14
CA PHE A 113 -2.16 9.95 -15.04
C PHE A 113 -2.60 11.41 -15.06
N ALA A 114 -2.88 11.99 -16.23
CA ALA A 114 -3.35 13.38 -16.32
C ALA A 114 -4.76 13.54 -15.72
N ASP A 115 -5.63 12.56 -15.94
CA ASP A 115 -6.97 12.52 -15.33
C ASP A 115 -6.88 12.35 -13.81
N GLU A 116 -5.98 11.49 -13.32
CA GLU A 116 -5.73 11.29 -11.89
C GLU A 116 -5.21 12.58 -11.24
N VAL A 117 -4.25 13.27 -11.85
CA VAL A 117 -3.72 14.56 -11.35
C VAL A 117 -4.81 15.63 -11.38
N THR A 118 -5.62 15.69 -12.43
CA THR A 118 -6.75 16.61 -12.52
C THR A 118 -7.77 16.37 -11.42
N PHE A 119 -8.05 15.10 -11.11
CA PHE A 119 -8.93 14.73 -10.00
C PHE A 119 -8.33 15.15 -8.66
N LEU A 120 -7.07 14.80 -8.39
CA LEU A 120 -6.35 15.11 -7.14
C LEU A 120 -6.25 16.61 -6.89
N ASN A 121 -5.98 17.41 -7.92
CA ASN A 121 -5.87 18.86 -7.80
C ASN A 121 -7.17 19.55 -7.36
N ARG A 122 -8.34 18.93 -7.54
CA ARG A 122 -9.61 19.47 -7.02
C ARG A 122 -9.64 19.51 -5.49
N PHE A 123 -8.90 18.62 -4.84
CA PHE A 123 -8.84 18.50 -3.38
C PHE A 123 -7.56 19.11 -2.81
N PHE A 124 -6.43 18.92 -3.50
CA PHE A 124 -5.11 19.15 -2.91
C PHE A 124 -4.28 20.21 -3.64
N GLY A 125 -4.75 20.69 -4.80
CA GLY A 125 -4.01 21.67 -5.60
C GLY A 125 -3.84 23.03 -4.92
N GLY A 126 -4.67 23.34 -3.92
CA GLY A 126 -4.61 24.57 -3.13
C GLY A 126 -3.69 24.52 -1.90
N LEU A 127 -3.06 23.38 -1.60
CA LEU A 127 -2.08 23.29 -0.50
C LEU A 127 -0.83 24.14 -0.80
N LYS A 128 -0.06 24.52 0.23
CA LYS A 128 1.11 25.41 0.08
C LYS A 128 2.11 24.99 -1.00
N SER A 129 2.38 23.69 -1.17
CA SER A 129 3.31 23.22 -2.22
C SER A 129 2.73 23.25 -3.64
N GLY A 130 1.42 23.48 -3.78
CA GLY A 130 0.64 23.10 -4.95
C GLY A 130 0.61 21.58 -5.17
N GLY A 131 -0.12 21.15 -6.20
CA GLY A 131 -0.11 19.77 -6.66
C GLY A 131 1.07 19.48 -7.58
N ASN A 132 2.00 18.63 -7.14
CA ASN A 132 3.21 18.28 -7.88
C ASN A 132 3.09 16.87 -8.44
N ALA A 133 3.29 16.70 -9.74
CA ALA A 133 3.15 15.42 -10.43
C ALA A 133 4.41 15.06 -11.23
N TYR A 134 4.87 13.82 -11.10
CA TYR A 134 6.09 13.32 -11.71
C TYR A 134 5.85 11.94 -12.33
N VAL A 135 6.54 11.68 -13.44
CA VAL A 135 6.62 10.34 -14.03
C VAL A 135 8.09 9.96 -14.09
N ILE A 136 8.47 9.00 -13.27
CA ILE A 136 9.85 8.55 -13.07
C ILE A 136 10.02 7.22 -13.79
N GLY A 137 11.12 7.03 -14.51
CA GLY A 137 11.41 5.76 -15.18
C GLY A 137 12.40 5.93 -16.32
N ASP A 138 12.91 4.81 -16.80
CA ASP A 138 13.81 4.80 -17.96
C ASP A 138 13.01 5.04 -19.24
N SER A 139 13.41 6.05 -20.01
CA SER A 139 12.85 6.33 -21.33
C SER A 139 12.92 5.14 -22.29
N ALA A 140 13.92 4.25 -22.14
CA ALA A 140 14.07 3.03 -22.92
C ALA A 140 13.10 1.91 -22.50
N LYS A 141 12.46 2.02 -21.33
CA LYS A 141 11.49 1.04 -20.81
C LYS A 141 10.13 1.71 -20.55
N PRO A 142 9.38 2.07 -21.60
CA PRO A 142 8.15 2.85 -21.45
C PRO A 142 7.07 2.15 -20.59
N GLY A 143 7.10 0.81 -20.51
CA GLY A 143 6.21 0.02 -19.66
C GLY A 143 6.57 0.01 -18.17
N GLN A 144 7.73 0.55 -17.78
CA GLN A 144 8.22 0.55 -16.39
C GLN A 144 8.40 1.99 -15.90
N LYS A 145 7.27 2.67 -15.66
CA LYS A 145 7.25 4.02 -15.11
C LYS A 145 6.53 4.05 -13.76
N TRP A 146 6.95 4.97 -12.92
CA TRP A 146 6.37 5.28 -11.62
C TRP A 146 5.73 6.66 -11.67
N HIS A 147 4.44 6.71 -11.45
CA HIS A 147 3.65 7.94 -11.47
C HIS A 147 3.49 8.38 -10.01
N VAL A 148 3.83 9.64 -9.72
CA VAL A 148 3.84 10.17 -8.35
C VAL A 148 3.16 11.53 -8.33
N TYR A 149 2.17 11.68 -7.47
CA TYR A 149 1.58 12.96 -7.09
C TYR A 149 1.85 13.25 -5.62
N TYR A 150 2.26 14.47 -5.32
CA TYR A 150 2.51 14.94 -3.97
C TYR A 150 2.01 16.37 -3.80
N ALA A 151 1.31 16.62 -2.70
CA ALA A 151 0.93 17.96 -2.28
C ALA A 151 0.98 18.03 -0.75
N THR A 152 1.46 19.14 -0.20
CA THR A 152 1.64 19.31 1.23
C THR A 152 1.43 20.75 1.68
N GLU A 153 0.89 20.87 2.89
CA GLU A 153 0.75 22.12 3.64
C GLU A 153 2.02 22.47 4.44
N ARG A 154 2.80 21.45 4.79
CA ARG A 154 4.06 21.58 5.56
C ARG A 154 5.00 20.39 5.29
N PRO A 155 6.32 20.59 5.25
CA PRO A 155 7.27 19.47 5.18
C PRO A 155 6.99 18.40 6.24
N GLU A 156 7.04 17.14 5.82
CA GLU A 156 6.90 15.98 6.70
C GLU A 156 8.29 15.46 7.10
N GLU A 157 8.35 14.72 8.21
CA GLU A 157 9.56 13.98 8.58
C GLU A 157 9.87 12.93 7.51
N PRO A 158 11.15 12.78 7.10
CA PRO A 158 11.54 11.80 6.09
C PRO A 158 11.19 10.37 6.49
N VAL A 159 10.19 9.80 5.82
CA VAL A 159 9.85 8.38 5.91
C VAL A 159 10.25 7.70 4.61
N VAL A 160 11.03 6.61 4.72
CA VAL A 160 11.39 5.79 3.58
C VAL A 160 10.28 4.77 3.33
N THR A 161 9.73 4.80 2.12
CA THR A 161 8.89 3.73 1.57
C THR A 161 9.67 3.01 0.48
N LEU A 162 9.72 1.69 0.55
CA LEU A 162 10.21 0.85 -0.54
C LEU A 162 9.03 0.06 -1.10
N GLU A 163 8.85 0.15 -2.42
CA GLU A 163 7.77 -0.48 -3.16
C GLU A 163 8.38 -1.33 -4.28
N MET A 164 7.93 -2.56 -4.45
CA MET A 164 8.36 -3.49 -5.49
C MET A 164 7.16 -3.99 -6.28
N CYS A 165 7.31 -4.02 -7.60
CA CYS A 165 6.39 -4.66 -8.54
C CYS A 165 7.15 -5.75 -9.28
N MET A 166 6.63 -6.97 -9.31
CA MET A 166 7.30 -8.15 -9.82
C MET A 166 6.37 -8.88 -10.79
N THR A 167 6.83 -9.17 -12.00
CA THR A 167 6.05 -9.84 -13.05
C THR A 167 6.79 -11.06 -13.60
N GLY A 168 6.03 -12.00 -14.15
CA GLY A 168 6.60 -13.25 -14.67
C GLY A 168 7.24 -14.05 -13.54
N LEU A 169 6.47 -14.32 -12.50
CA LEU A 169 6.91 -15.08 -11.34
C LEU A 169 7.33 -16.51 -11.74
N ASP A 170 8.32 -17.07 -11.06
CA ASP A 170 8.72 -18.47 -11.26
C ASP A 170 7.52 -19.40 -11.01
N LYS A 171 7.24 -20.31 -11.95
CA LYS A 171 6.02 -21.14 -11.90
C LYS A 171 5.93 -22.02 -10.65
N LYS A 172 7.07 -22.50 -10.14
CA LYS A 172 7.11 -23.35 -8.93
C LYS A 172 6.90 -22.51 -7.67
N LYS A 173 7.42 -21.28 -7.63
CA LYS A 173 7.16 -20.34 -6.53
C LYS A 173 5.72 -19.85 -6.56
N ALA A 174 5.20 -19.49 -7.74
CA ALA A 174 3.81 -19.06 -7.92
C ALA A 174 2.80 -20.16 -7.55
N SER A 175 3.12 -21.44 -7.82
CA SER A 175 2.23 -22.56 -7.49
C SER A 175 1.91 -22.70 -5.99
N VAL A 176 2.74 -22.12 -5.10
CA VAL A 176 2.48 -22.09 -3.65
C VAL A 176 1.21 -21.32 -3.31
N PHE A 177 0.79 -20.37 -4.15
CA PHE A 177 -0.35 -19.49 -3.88
C PHE A 177 -1.65 -19.95 -4.56
N PHE A 178 -1.71 -21.22 -4.99
CA PHE A 178 -2.96 -21.87 -5.40
C PHE A 178 -3.54 -22.62 -4.20
N LYS A 179 -4.83 -22.42 -3.94
CA LYS A 179 -5.49 -22.96 -2.75
C LYS A 179 -5.49 -24.47 -2.75
N THR A 180 -5.90 -25.07 -3.86
CA THR A 180 -5.81 -26.51 -4.08
C THR A 180 -4.71 -26.79 -5.08
N SER A 181 -3.71 -27.54 -4.63
CA SER A 181 -2.61 -27.98 -5.49
C SER A 181 -3.02 -29.15 -6.38
N ALA A 182 -2.19 -29.47 -7.37
CA ALA A 182 -2.49 -30.48 -8.38
C ALA A 182 -2.70 -31.91 -7.83
N ASP A 183 -2.25 -32.19 -6.61
CA ASP A 183 -2.43 -33.48 -5.93
C ASP A 183 -3.66 -33.50 -4.98
N GLY A 184 -4.44 -32.41 -4.95
CA GLY A 184 -5.63 -32.28 -4.11
C GLY A 184 -5.36 -31.76 -2.69
N TYR A 185 -4.12 -31.40 -2.36
CA TYR A 185 -3.82 -30.75 -1.08
C TYR A 185 -4.31 -29.31 -1.06
N THR A 186 -5.14 -28.97 -0.06
CA THR A 186 -5.63 -27.60 0.18
C THR A 186 -4.73 -26.90 1.19
N SER A 187 -4.03 -25.86 0.76
CA SER A 187 -3.18 -25.03 1.62
C SER A 187 -3.96 -23.89 2.25
N CYS A 188 -3.56 -23.48 3.46
CA CYS A 188 -4.06 -22.27 4.10
C CYS A 188 -3.04 -21.12 4.01
N ALA A 189 -3.49 -19.88 4.23
CA ALA A 189 -2.63 -18.69 4.17
C ALA A 189 -1.30 -18.84 4.94
N LYS A 190 -1.33 -19.38 6.17
CA LYS A 190 -0.14 -19.58 7.00
C LYS A 190 0.90 -20.52 6.38
N GLU A 191 0.44 -21.53 5.66
CA GLU A 191 1.33 -22.44 4.94
C GLU A 191 1.92 -21.77 3.70
N MET A 192 1.13 -21.00 2.96
CA MET A 192 1.63 -20.19 1.84
C MET A 192 2.72 -19.23 2.32
N THR A 193 2.51 -18.53 3.44
CA THR A 193 3.49 -17.64 4.09
C THR A 193 4.80 -18.36 4.38
N LYS A 194 4.73 -19.56 4.97
CA LYS A 194 5.91 -20.34 5.35
C LYS A 194 6.64 -20.95 4.15
N LEU A 195 5.91 -21.58 3.22
CA LEU A 195 6.48 -22.30 2.08
C LEU A 195 7.11 -21.37 1.04
N SER A 196 6.55 -20.17 0.87
CA SER A 196 7.11 -19.14 -0.01
C SER A 196 8.35 -18.43 0.58
N GLY A 197 8.60 -18.60 1.89
CA GLY A 197 9.65 -17.90 2.61
C GLY A 197 9.30 -16.44 2.95
N ILE A 198 8.02 -16.04 2.85
CA ILE A 198 7.56 -14.68 3.21
C ILE A 198 7.85 -14.39 4.69
N SER A 199 7.70 -15.39 5.57
CA SER A 199 8.04 -15.27 7.01
C SER A 199 9.48 -14.83 7.27
N ASP A 200 10.39 -15.05 6.31
CA ASP A 200 11.82 -14.80 6.47
C ASP A 200 12.26 -13.46 5.86
N ILE A 201 11.34 -12.67 5.29
CA ILE A 201 11.64 -11.36 4.70
C ILE A 201 12.01 -10.36 5.81
N ILE A 202 11.19 -10.26 6.85
CA ILE A 202 11.46 -9.54 8.10
C ILE A 202 10.88 -10.37 9.25
N PRO A 203 11.67 -11.26 9.88
CA PRO A 203 11.18 -12.21 10.88
C PRO A 203 10.55 -11.59 12.13
N GLU A 204 10.85 -10.33 12.42
CA GLU A 204 10.35 -9.60 13.58
C GLU A 204 8.91 -9.10 13.41
N MET A 205 8.38 -9.11 12.17
CA MET A 205 7.02 -8.67 11.89
C MET A 205 5.99 -9.75 12.20
N GLU A 206 4.92 -9.35 12.88
CA GLU A 206 3.73 -10.19 13.03
C GLU A 206 2.91 -10.14 11.74
N ILE A 207 2.60 -11.31 11.18
CA ILE A 207 1.93 -11.45 9.87
C ILE A 207 0.45 -11.77 10.06
N CYS A 208 -0.39 -11.02 9.36
CA CYS A 208 -1.80 -11.30 9.13
C CYS A 208 -2.00 -11.61 7.65
N ASP A 209 -2.23 -12.89 7.34
CA ASP A 209 -2.30 -13.43 5.99
C ASP A 209 -3.71 -13.90 5.61
N PHE A 210 -3.97 -13.96 4.30
CA PHE A 210 -5.24 -14.39 3.74
C PHE A 210 -5.02 -15.09 2.39
N ASP A 211 -5.62 -16.27 2.23
CA ASP A 211 -5.65 -17.04 0.98
C ASP A 211 -6.98 -16.87 0.24
N PHE A 212 -6.90 -16.70 -1.08
CA PHE A 212 -8.07 -16.53 -1.95
C PHE A 212 -8.40 -17.82 -2.70
N GLU A 213 -9.63 -17.91 -3.21
CA GLU A 213 -10.13 -19.05 -3.99
C GLU A 213 -10.41 -18.60 -5.44
N PRO A 214 -9.93 -19.33 -6.46
CA PRO A 214 -9.15 -20.58 -6.39
C PRO A 214 -7.66 -20.41 -6.10
N CYS A 215 -7.17 -19.17 -6.19
CA CYS A 215 -5.78 -18.83 -5.95
C CYS A 215 -5.66 -17.36 -5.55
N GLY A 216 -4.46 -16.98 -5.16
CA GLY A 216 -4.14 -15.63 -4.73
C GLY A 216 -3.84 -15.57 -3.24
N TYR A 217 -3.05 -14.57 -2.88
CA TYR A 217 -2.61 -14.38 -1.50
C TYR A 217 -2.41 -12.91 -1.20
N SER A 218 -2.79 -12.49 0.00
CA SER A 218 -2.52 -11.16 0.52
C SER A 218 -2.07 -11.26 1.97
N MET A 219 -1.17 -10.38 2.37
CA MET A 219 -0.80 -10.25 3.77
C MET A 219 -0.42 -8.82 4.13
N ASN A 220 -0.62 -8.52 5.41
CA ASN A 220 -0.02 -7.38 6.08
C ASN A 220 0.90 -7.91 7.17
N ALA A 221 1.95 -7.16 7.46
CA ALA A 221 2.84 -7.42 8.58
C ALA A 221 3.08 -6.14 9.36
N VAL A 222 3.15 -6.23 10.69
CA VAL A 222 3.33 -5.07 11.58
C VAL A 222 4.50 -5.30 12.53
N HIS A 223 5.29 -4.24 12.79
CA HIS A 223 6.33 -4.23 13.82
C HIS A 223 6.59 -2.79 14.28
N GLY A 224 6.16 -2.45 15.50
CA GLY A 224 6.12 -1.06 15.96
C GLY A 224 5.38 -0.17 14.94
N PRO A 225 5.93 0.99 14.54
CA PRO A 225 5.29 1.88 13.56
C PRO A 225 5.46 1.41 12.11
N ALA A 226 6.21 0.32 11.87
CA ALA A 226 6.49 -0.19 10.54
C ALA A 226 5.43 -1.19 10.06
N PHE A 227 5.10 -1.12 8.78
CA PHE A 227 4.30 -2.14 8.11
C PHE A 227 5.05 -2.70 6.90
N SER A 228 4.70 -3.93 6.52
CA SER A 228 4.90 -4.42 5.15
C SER A 228 3.64 -5.09 4.62
N THR A 229 3.52 -5.19 3.31
CA THR A 229 2.38 -5.86 2.67
C THR A 229 2.78 -6.52 1.37
N ILE A 230 2.14 -7.65 1.07
CA ILE A 230 2.32 -8.42 -0.15
C ILE A 230 0.96 -8.74 -0.74
N HIS A 231 0.86 -8.63 -2.07
CA HIS A 231 -0.27 -9.11 -2.86
C HIS A 231 0.25 -9.97 -4.01
N VAL A 232 -0.33 -11.16 -4.20
CA VAL A 232 0.10 -12.13 -5.21
C VAL A 232 -1.07 -12.58 -6.08
N THR A 233 -0.86 -12.46 -7.39
CA THR A 233 -1.68 -13.02 -8.48
C THR A 233 -0.82 -14.10 -9.15
N PRO A 234 -1.02 -15.39 -8.85
CA PRO A 234 -0.08 -16.44 -9.26
C PRO A 234 -0.32 -17.00 -10.68
N GLU A 235 -1.39 -16.60 -11.35
CA GLU A 235 -1.79 -17.15 -12.65
C GLU A 235 -0.74 -16.97 -13.75
N ASP A 236 -0.54 -18.03 -14.55
CA ASP A 236 0.46 -18.02 -15.63
C ASP A 236 0.08 -17.02 -16.74
N GLY A 237 1.09 -16.39 -17.34
CA GLY A 237 0.93 -15.38 -18.39
C GLY A 237 0.67 -13.96 -17.90
N PHE A 238 0.12 -13.78 -16.69
CA PHE A 238 -0.08 -12.46 -16.07
C PHE A 238 0.31 -12.43 -14.58
N SER A 239 1.20 -13.35 -14.17
CA SER A 239 1.62 -13.47 -12.78
C SER A 239 2.27 -12.20 -12.27
N TYR A 240 1.84 -11.79 -11.08
CA TYR A 240 2.23 -10.54 -10.45
C TYR A 240 2.38 -10.72 -8.95
N ALA A 241 3.42 -10.10 -8.39
CA ALA A 241 3.54 -9.91 -6.96
C ALA A 241 3.96 -8.47 -6.67
N SER A 242 3.44 -7.92 -5.57
CA SER A 242 3.96 -6.66 -5.03
C SER A 242 4.46 -6.85 -3.62
N TYR A 243 5.46 -6.06 -3.26
CA TYR A 243 5.93 -5.92 -1.89
C TYR A 243 6.01 -4.43 -1.56
N GLU A 244 5.58 -4.04 -0.38
CA GLU A 244 5.79 -2.68 0.12
C GLU A 244 6.17 -2.72 1.58
N VAL A 245 7.04 -1.79 1.97
CA VAL A 245 7.45 -1.60 3.34
C VAL A 245 7.62 -0.12 3.63
N MET A 246 7.20 0.30 4.83
CA MET A 246 7.31 1.67 5.31
C MET A 246 7.49 1.69 6.83
N GLY A 247 8.12 2.74 7.36
CA GLY A 247 8.11 3.03 8.80
C GLY A 247 9.28 2.42 9.57
N PHE A 248 10.23 1.77 8.88
CA PHE A 248 11.50 1.41 9.48
C PHE A 248 12.48 2.57 9.52
N ASN A 249 13.37 2.54 10.50
CA ASN A 249 14.52 3.43 10.52
C ASN A 249 15.42 3.10 9.30
N PRO A 250 15.80 4.08 8.47
CA PRO A 250 16.63 3.83 7.29
C PRO A 250 17.97 3.13 7.60
N GLY A 251 18.47 3.25 8.83
CA GLY A 251 19.67 2.57 9.31
C GLY A 251 19.46 1.16 9.87
N SER A 252 18.22 0.68 10.01
CA SER A 252 17.94 -0.60 10.70
C SER A 252 18.18 -1.85 9.83
N PHE A 253 18.23 -1.72 8.50
CA PHE A 253 18.66 -2.82 7.63
C PHE A 253 19.13 -2.35 6.24
N SER A 254 19.87 -3.23 5.58
CA SER A 254 20.27 -3.08 4.17
C SER A 254 19.06 -3.30 3.25
N TYR A 255 18.57 -2.23 2.63
CA TYR A 255 17.49 -2.29 1.62
C TYR A 255 17.86 -3.22 0.45
N GLY A 256 19.14 -3.28 0.07
CA GLY A 256 19.61 -4.21 -0.96
C GLY A 256 19.42 -5.66 -0.57
N ASP A 257 19.66 -6.01 0.70
CA ASP A 257 19.42 -7.37 1.17
C ASP A 257 17.94 -7.65 1.36
N LEU A 258 17.14 -6.67 1.81
CA LEU A 258 15.68 -6.79 1.84
C LEU A 258 15.13 -7.12 0.45
N VAL A 259 15.51 -6.36 -0.58
CA VAL A 259 15.11 -6.61 -1.97
C VAL A 259 15.49 -8.03 -2.40
N LYS A 260 16.71 -8.50 -2.09
CA LYS A 260 17.11 -9.89 -2.38
C LYS A 260 16.23 -10.90 -1.65
N ARG A 261 15.88 -10.67 -0.38
CA ARG A 261 14.99 -11.57 0.37
C ARG A 261 13.62 -11.67 -0.29
N VAL A 262 13.02 -10.54 -0.67
CA VAL A 262 11.73 -10.49 -1.40
C VAL A 262 11.84 -11.22 -2.74
N LEU A 263 12.87 -10.95 -3.54
CA LEU A 263 13.05 -11.60 -4.84
C LEU A 263 13.21 -13.11 -4.72
N ARG A 264 13.83 -13.61 -3.64
CA ARG A 264 13.92 -15.05 -3.39
C ARG A 264 12.57 -15.70 -3.16
N CYS A 265 11.54 -15.00 -2.69
CA CYS A 265 10.20 -15.56 -2.50
C CYS A 265 9.49 -15.83 -3.83
N PHE A 266 9.70 -14.97 -4.83
CA PHE A 266 8.89 -14.97 -6.06
C PHE A 266 9.64 -15.34 -7.34
N GLY A 267 10.95 -15.12 -7.39
CA GLY A 267 11.80 -15.41 -8.56
C GLY A 267 11.28 -14.78 -9.88
N PRO A 268 10.96 -13.48 -9.93
CA PRO A 268 10.37 -12.87 -11.11
C PRO A 268 11.37 -12.73 -12.27
N VAL A 269 10.86 -12.77 -13.50
CA VAL A 269 11.63 -12.43 -14.71
C VAL A 269 11.95 -10.93 -14.75
N GLU A 270 10.99 -10.08 -14.38
CA GLU A 270 11.16 -8.64 -14.31
C GLU A 270 10.66 -8.09 -12.98
N PHE A 271 11.34 -7.06 -12.46
CA PHE A 271 10.87 -6.32 -11.31
C PHE A 271 11.26 -4.85 -11.40
N SER A 272 10.50 -4.01 -10.71
CA SER A 272 10.80 -2.60 -10.49
C SER A 272 10.86 -2.34 -8.98
N VAL A 273 11.70 -1.38 -8.58
CA VAL A 273 11.79 -0.92 -7.19
C VAL A 273 11.67 0.60 -7.19
N ALA A 274 10.72 1.12 -6.42
CA ALA A 274 10.62 2.53 -6.11
C ALA A 274 11.00 2.73 -4.64
N VAL A 275 12.06 3.51 -4.40
CA VAL A 275 12.41 3.98 -3.06
C VAL A 275 12.04 5.45 -3.00
N THR A 276 11.07 5.78 -2.16
CA THR A 276 10.58 7.14 -2.04
C THR A 276 10.81 7.67 -0.64
N ILE A 277 11.34 8.89 -0.58
CA ILE A 277 11.59 9.63 0.65
C ILE A 277 10.93 10.98 0.43
N PHE A 278 9.84 11.23 1.16
CA PHE A 278 9.15 12.52 1.14
C PHE A 278 9.49 13.26 2.44
N GLY A 279 9.65 14.57 2.34
CA GLY A 279 10.18 15.41 3.43
C GLY A 279 11.36 16.24 2.95
N GLU A 280 11.65 17.33 3.65
CA GLU A 280 12.86 18.11 3.38
C GLU A 280 14.09 17.24 3.74
N ARG A 281 15.08 17.24 2.85
CA ARG A 281 16.45 16.89 3.25
C ARG A 281 17.03 18.16 3.87
N ASP A 282 17.32 18.11 5.17
CA ASP A 282 18.19 19.10 5.80
C ASP A 282 19.52 19.24 5.02
#